data_AF-A0AA46HAH2-F1
#
_entry.id   AF-A0AA46HAH2-F1
#
_cell.length_a   1.000
_cell.length_b   1.000
_cell.length_c   1.000
_cell.angle_alpha   90.00
_cell.angle_beta   90.00
_cell.angle_gamma   90.00
#
_symmetry.space_group_name_H-M   'P 1'
#
loop_
_entity.id
_entity.type
_entity.pdbx_description
1 polymer ?
#
loop_
_entity_poly.entity_id
_entity_poly.type
_entity_poly.pdbx_seq_one_letter_code
_entity_poly.pdbx_strand_id
1 'polypeptide(L)' 'MCREPGISDATYYVWTSRYGGTEASDVQRLRDVEAEHAKRKRMYAELAVENHALKDLIAKKL' A
#
# COMPACT_ATOMS: atom_id res chain seq x y z
N MET A 1 25.73 8.73 -21.88
CA MET A 1 25.00 9.48 -22.92
C MET A 1 23.64 9.87 -22.34
N CYS A 2 23.49 11.13 -21.94
CA CYS A 2 22.19 11.75 -21.71
C CYS A 2 21.24 11.36 -22.84
N ARG A 3 20.13 10.70 -22.51
CA ARG A 3 19.19 10.13 -23.49
C ARG A 3 18.22 11.17 -24.07
N GLU A 4 18.35 12.44 -23.72
CA GLU A 4 17.57 13.54 -24.30
C GLU A 4 18.49 14.69 -24.73
N PRO A 5 18.41 15.16 -25.99
CA PRO A 5 19.18 16.30 -26.45
C PRO A 5 18.63 17.58 -25.79
N GLY A 6 19.39 18.15 -24.84
CA GLY A 6 19.07 19.44 -24.22
C GLY A 6 19.40 19.55 -22.72
N ILE A 7 19.71 18.45 -22.06
CA ILE A 7 20.03 18.43 -20.62
C ILE A 7 21.49 18.02 -20.43
N SER A 8 22.22 18.75 -19.58
CA SER A 8 23.60 18.41 -19.23
C SER A 8 23.66 17.18 -18.32
N ASP A 9 24.72 16.37 -18.41
CA ASP A 9 24.91 15.19 -17.53
C ASP A 9 24.86 15.58 -16.03
N ALA A 10 25.34 16.77 -15.67
CA ALA A 10 25.27 17.29 -14.31
C ALA A 10 23.83 17.57 -13.86
N THR A 11 23.01 18.16 -14.72
CA THR A 11 21.59 18.42 -14.45
C THR A 11 20.82 17.11 -14.33
N TYR A 12 21.10 16.13 -15.20
CA TYR A 12 20.51 14.79 -15.13
C TYR A 12 20.80 14.14 -13.77
N TYR A 13 22.06 14.07 -13.35
CA TYR A 13 22.45 13.43 -12.08
C TYR A 13 21.83 14.11 -10.86
N VAL A 14 21.70 15.44 -10.88
CA VAL A 14 21.03 16.21 -9.82
C VAL A 14 19.54 15.88 -9.74
N TRP A 15 18.86 15.66 -10.86
CA TRP A 15 17.46 15.26 -10.85
C TRP A 15 17.30 13.79 -10.44
N THR A 16 18.18 12.91 -10.92
CA THR A 16 18.13 11.50 -10.52
C THR A 16 18.40 11.33 -9.03
N SER A 17 19.33 12.11 -8.44
CA SER A 17 19.59 12.04 -7.00
C SER A 17 18.46 12.61 -6.15
N ARG A 18 17.80 13.69 -6.60
CA ARG A 18 16.71 14.32 -5.85
C ARG A 18 15.40 13.56 -5.94
N TYR A 19 15.07 13.00 -7.10
CA TYR A 19 13.73 12.47 -7.37
C TYR A 19 13.71 10.95 -7.56
N GLY A 20 14.81 10.34 -7.98
CA GLY A 20 14.86 8.88 -8.24
C GLY A 20 14.64 8.03 -6.98
N GLY A 21 15.07 8.52 -5.81
CA GLY A 21 14.79 7.87 -4.52
C GLY A 21 13.36 8.10 -4.02
N THR A 22 12.76 9.24 -4.35
CA THR A 22 11.40 9.59 -3.92
C THR A 22 10.37 8.67 -4.56
N GLU A 23 10.43 8.46 -5.88
CA GLU A 23 9.49 7.57 -6.57
C GLU A 23 9.58 6.12 -6.06
N ALA A 24 10.79 5.62 -5.82
CA ALA A 24 10.98 4.29 -5.26
C ALA A 24 10.40 4.17 -3.84
N SER A 25 10.59 5.20 -3.01
CA SER A 25 10.06 5.24 -1.64
C SER A 25 8.54 5.32 -1.60
N ASP A 26 7.92 6.07 -2.52
CA ASP A 26 6.46 6.16 -2.61
C ASP A 26 5.83 4.84 -3.08
N VAL A 27 6.46 4.15 -4.03
CA VAL A 27 6.02 2.81 -4.45
C VAL A 27 6.11 1.82 -3.29
N GLN A 28 7.18 1.85 -2.49
CA GLN A 28 7.29 0.99 -1.31
C GLN A 28 6.20 1.29 -0.29
N ARG A 29 5.97 2.57 0.02
CA ARG A 29 4.92 3.00 0.95
C ARG A 29 3.53 2.59 0.47
N LEU A 30 3.25 2.65 -0.83
CA LEU A 30 1.99 2.18 -1.40
C LEU A 30 1.80 0.67 -1.20
N ARG A 31 2.84 -0.13 -1.45
CA ARG A 31 2.81 -1.59 -1.21
C ARG A 31 2.53 -1.92 0.26
N ASP A 32 3.16 -1.19 1.17
CA ASP A 32 2.97 -1.40 2.61
C ASP A 32 1.53 -1.07 3.04
N VAL A 33 0.97 0.02 2.53
CA VAL A 33 -0.43 0.41 2.77
C VAL A 33 -1.40 -0.62 2.20
N GLU A 34 -1.16 -1.11 0.99
CA GLU A 34 -1.97 -2.17 0.38
C GLU A 34 -1.93 -3.47 1.20
N ALA A 35 -0.75 -3.87 1.68
CA ALA A 35 -0.58 -5.05 2.51
C ALA A 35 -1.33 -4.93 3.84
N GLU A 36 -1.19 -3.79 4.54
CA GLU A 36 -1.90 -3.53 5.79
C GLU A 36 -3.42 -3.48 5.59
N HIS A 37 -3.88 -2.90 4.48
CA HIS A 37 -5.30 -2.88 4.14
C HIS A 37 -5.86 -4.28 3.84
N ALA A 38 -5.11 -5.11 3.11
CA ALA A 38 -5.48 -6.50 2.84
C ALA A 38 -5.58 -7.31 4.14
N LYS A 39 -4.57 -7.19 5.02
CA LYS A 39 -4.57 -7.81 6.34
C LYS A 39 -5.77 -7.37 7.17
N ARG A 40 -6.08 -6.06 7.19
CA ARG A 40 -7.23 -5.50 7.91
C ARG A 40 -8.55 -6.04 7.41
N LYS A 41 -8.75 -6.11 6.09
CA LYS A 41 -9.97 -6.69 5.49
C LYS A 41 -10.17 -8.14 5.90
N ARG A 42 -9.10 -8.94 5.88
CA ARG A 42 -9.16 -10.34 6.29
C ARG A 42 -9.60 -10.48 7.75
N MET A 43 -8.93 -9.80 8.67
CA MET A 43 -9.26 -9.87 10.10
C MET A 43 -10.70 -9.40 10.38
N TYR A 44 -11.13 -8.33 9.69
CA TYR A 44 -12.50 -7.85 9.82
C TYR A 44 -13.53 -8.87 9.31
N ALA A 45 -13.28 -9.50 8.16
CA ALA A 45 -14.17 -10.51 7.61
C ALA A 45 -14.28 -11.73 8.53
N GLU A 46 -13.16 -12.22 9.07
CA GLU A 46 -13.14 -13.32 10.05
C GLU A 46 -13.98 -12.96 11.29
N LEU A 47 -13.75 -11.78 11.87
CA LEU A 47 -14.51 -11.30 13.03
C LEU A 47 -16.00 -11.10 12.72
N ALA A 48 -16.33 -10.62 11.53
CA ALA A 48 -17.72 -10.42 11.12
C ALA A 48 -18.48 -11.75 11.02
N VAL A 49 -17.83 -12.81 10.51
CA VAL A 49 -18.41 -14.16 10.46
C VAL A 49 -18.65 -14.69 11.87
N GLU A 50 -17.67 -14.58 12.77
CA GLU A 50 -17.84 -14.98 14.17
C GLU A 50 -18.96 -14.20 14.86
N ASN A 51 -19.02 -12.89 14.65
CA ASN A 51 -20.06 -12.04 15.22
C ASN A 51 -21.47 -12.45 14.74
N HIS A 52 -21.60 -12.77 13.45
CA HIS A 52 -22.85 -13.26 12.89
C HIS A 52 -23.27 -14.59 13.53
N ALA A 53 -22.35 -15.56 13.62
CA ALA A 53 -22.63 -16.85 14.22
C ALA A 53 -23.06 -16.71 15.70
N LEU A 54 -22.40 -15.84 16.46
CA LEU A 54 -22.77 -15.57 17.86
C LEU A 54 -24.16 -14.94 17.98
N LYS A 55 -24.49 -13.97 17.11
CA LYS A 55 -25.82 -13.37 17.08
C LYS A 55 -26.91 -14.37 16.74
N ASP A 56 -26.67 -15.25 15.77
CA ASP A 56 -27.62 -16.31 15.39
C ASP A 56 -27.86 -17.29 16.55
N LEU A 57 -26.81 -17.66 17.29
CA LEU A 57 -26.94 -18.53 18.47
C LEU A 57 -27.75 -17.87 19.59
N ILE A 58 -27.55 -16.58 19.84
CA ILE A 58 -28.33 -15.82 20.82
C ILE A 58 -29.79 -15.73 20.38
N ALA A 59 -30.05 -15.39 19.11
CA ALA A 59 -31.39 -15.28 18.56
C ALA A 59 -32.17 -16.59 18.60
N LYS A 60 -31.50 -17.76 18.50
CA LYS A 60 -32.14 -19.07 18.64
C LYS A 60 -32.44 -19.48 20.08
N LYS A 61 -31.81 -18.84 21.08
CA LYS A 61 -32.00 -19.13 22.50
C LYS A 61 -33.08 -18.27 23.16
N LEU A 62 -33.44 -17.15 22.55
CA LEU A 62 -34.53 -16.27 22.94
C LEU A 62 -35.81 -16.67 22.20
#